data_AF-A0A968JHM5-F1
#
_entry.id   AF-A0A968JHM5-F1
#
_cell.length_a   1.000
_cell.length_b   1.000
_cell.length_c   1.000
_cell.angle_alpha   90.00
_cell.angle_beta   90.00
_cell.angle_gamma   90.00
#
_symmetry.space_group_name_H-M   'P 1'
#
loop_
_entity.id
_entity.type
_entity.pdbx_description
1 polymer ?
#
loop_
_entity_poly.entity_id
_entity_poly.type
_entity_poly.pdbx_seq_one_letter_code
_entity_poly.pdbx_strand_id
1 'polypeptide(L)'
;MKSFLLLVGLILNHIFLITPTLYSQKKNIKELEEKIINSPVFSQIFTGFALYHPKQDSFLYSHEAEKYYTPASNTKLFTLIPA
;
A
#
# COMPACT_ATOMS: atom_id res chain seq x y z
N MET A 1 16.38 -11.39 -38.70
CA MET A 1 15.76 -10.03 -38.70
C MET A 1 14.28 -10.06 -38.35
N LYS A 2 13.42 -10.85 -39.03
CA LYS A 2 11.98 -10.92 -38.73
C LYS A 2 11.64 -11.43 -37.31
N SER A 3 12.37 -12.44 -36.83
CA SER A 3 12.24 -12.95 -35.45
C SER A 3 12.62 -11.90 -34.39
N PHE A 4 13.62 -11.07 -34.68
CA PHE A 4 14.04 -9.98 -33.80
C PHE A 4 12.98 -8.88 -33.71
N LEU A 5 12.38 -8.47 -34.84
CA LEU A 5 11.29 -7.49 -34.84
C LEU A 5 10.05 -7.99 -34.08
N LEU A 6 9.70 -9.28 -34.20
CA LEU A 6 8.58 -9.86 -33.45
C LEU A 6 8.84 -9.86 -31.94
N LEU A 7 10.07 -10.16 -31.52
CA LEU A 7 10.46 -10.13 -30.12
C LEU A 7 10.37 -8.71 -29.53
N VAL A 8 10.85 -7.71 -30.25
CA VAL A 8 10.74 -6.29 -29.84
C VAL A 8 9.28 -5.86 -29.74
N GLY A 9 8.43 -6.27 -30.69
CA GLY A 9 7.00 -6.00 -30.65
C GLY A 9 6.29 -6.59 -29.42
N LEU A 10 6.64 -7.82 -29.03
CA LEU A 10 6.10 -8.47 -27.83
C LEU A 10 6.55 -7.77 -26.54
N ILE A 11 7.81 -7.34 -26.45
CA ILE A 11 8.33 -6.60 -25.29
C ILE A 11 7.64 -5.24 -25.15
N LEU A 12 7.46 -4.50 -26.24
CA LEU A 12 6.79 -3.20 -26.23
C LEU A 12 5.31 -3.31 -25.81
N ASN A 13 4.63 -4.39 -26.20
CA ASN A 13 3.24 -4.63 -25.81
C ASN A 13 3.12 -4.90 -24.30
N HIS A 14 4.01 -5.72 -23.74
CA HIS A 14 4.06 -5.97 -22.29
C HIS A 14 4.38 -4.70 -21.49
N ILE A 15 5.30 -3.85 -21.96
CA ILE A 15 5.59 -2.57 -21.32
C ILE A 15 4.34 -1.68 -21.28
N PHE A 16 3.56 -1.63 -22.36
CA PHE A 16 2.33 -0.84 -22.43
C PHE A 16 1.27 -1.29 -21.41
N LEU A 17 1.12 -2.61 -21.18
CA LEU A 17 0.15 -3.17 -20.23
C LEU A 17 0.52 -2.94 -18.76
N ILE A 18 1.80 -2.87 -18.41
CA ILE A 18 2.26 -2.74 -17.01
C ILE A 18 2.14 -1.28 -16.52
N THR A 19 2.40 -0.29 -17.38
CA THR A 19 2.41 1.14 -17.01
C THR A 19 1.13 1.70 -16.34
N PRO A 20 -0.10 1.40 -16.79
CA PRO A 20 -1.30 1.98 -16.17
C PRO A 20 -1.57 1.43 -14.77
N THR A 21 -1.16 0.19 -14.48
CA THR A 21 -1.40 -0.45 -13.18
C THR A 21 -0.58 0.20 -12.06
N LEU A 22 0.70 0.47 -12.32
CA LEU A 22 1.60 1.14 -11.38
C LEU A 22 1.20 2.60 -11.15
N TYR A 23 0.75 3.30 -12.19
CA TYR A 23 0.26 4.67 -12.06
C TYR A 23 -1.01 4.74 -11.20
N SER A 24 -1.96 3.83 -11.42
CA SER A 24 -3.18 3.74 -10.61
C SER A 24 -2.86 3.46 -9.14
N GLN A 25 -1.96 2.50 -8.85
CA GLN A 25 -1.53 2.21 -7.49
C GLN A 25 -0.91 3.43 -6.80
N LYS A 26 0.01 4.13 -7.49
CA LYS A 26 0.64 5.36 -6.98
C LYS A 26 -0.40 6.46 -6.68
N LYS A 27 -1.41 6.62 -7.54
CA LYS A 27 -2.50 7.58 -7.31
C LYS A 27 -3.31 7.24 -6.06
N ASN A 28 -3.67 5.97 -5.87
CA ASN A 28 -4.43 5.52 -4.70
C ASN A 28 -3.66 5.73 -3.39
N ILE A 29 -2.35 5.47 -3.38
CA ILE A 29 -1.49 5.71 -2.21
C ILE A 29 -1.49 7.19 -1.84
N LYS A 30 -1.32 8.07 -2.82
CA LYS A 30 -1.32 9.52 -2.60
C LYS A 30 -2.65 10.02 -2.04
N GLU A 31 -3.77 9.52 -2.58
CA GLU A 31 -5.09 9.87 -2.07
C GLU A 31 -5.28 9.42 -0.61
N LEU A 32 -4.79 8.23 -0.27
CA LEU A 32 -4.84 7.72 1.10
C LEU A 32 -3.99 8.55 2.07
N GLU A 33 -2.79 8.95 1.64
CA GLU A 33 -1.91 9.83 2.38
C GLU A 33 -2.59 11.18 2.68
N GLU A 34 -3.20 11.80 1.66
CA GLU A 34 -3.96 13.04 1.83
C GLU A 34 -5.13 12.89 2.81
N LYS A 35 -5.86 11.75 2.77
CA LYS A 35 -6.95 11.47 3.71
C LYS A 35 -6.48 11.28 5.15
N ILE A 36 -5.24 10.84 5.36
CA ILE A 36 -4.71 10.65 6.71
C ILE A 36 -4.13 11.97 7.22
N ILE A 37 -3.27 12.63 6.45
CA ILE A 37 -2.59 13.86 6.86
C ILE A 37 -3.57 15.02 6.99
N ASN A 38 -4.48 15.20 6.03
CA ASN A 38 -5.41 16.33 5.99
C ASN A 38 -6.78 16.01 6.60
N SER A 39 -6.93 14.84 7.25
CA SER A 39 -8.20 14.53 7.92
C SER A 39 -8.42 15.50 9.08
N PRO A 40 -9.62 16.09 9.21
CA PRO A 40 -9.94 16.98 10.33
C PRO A 40 -9.89 16.26 11.67
N VAL A 41 -9.97 14.92 11.68
CA VAL A 41 -9.88 14.10 12.90
C VAL A 41 -8.44 13.67 13.15
N PHE A 42 -7.78 13.06 12.16
CA PHE A 42 -6.45 12.47 12.35
C PHE A 42 -5.34 13.52 12.47
N SER A 43 -5.51 14.70 11.86
CA SER A 43 -4.55 15.81 12.02
C SER A 43 -4.46 16.38 13.43
N GLN A 44 -5.47 16.09 14.28
CA GLN A 44 -5.56 16.62 15.64
C GLN A 44 -5.05 15.64 16.71
N ILE A 45 -4.68 14.41 16.32
CA ILE A 45 -4.27 13.34 17.23
C ILE A 45 -3.06 12.58 16.68
N PHE A 46 -2.34 11.88 17.56
CA PHE A 46 -1.35 10.91 17.10
C PHE A 46 -2.06 9.71 16.48
N THR A 47 -1.84 9.50 15.18
CA THR A 47 -2.43 8.41 14.41
C THR A 47 -1.32 7.51 13.87
N GLY A 48 -1.41 6.22 14.15
CA GLY A 48 -0.61 5.18 13.48
C GLY A 48 -1.53 4.40 12.54
N PHE A 49 -1.14 4.23 11.29
CA PHE A 49 -1.93 3.53 10.27
C PHE A 49 -1.05 2.64 9.41
N ALA A 50 -1.47 1.39 9.21
CA ALA A 50 -0.81 0.46 8.30
C ALA A 50 -1.87 -0.28 7.47
N LEU A 51 -1.69 -0.29 6.14
CA LEU A 51 -2.50 -1.08 5.22
C LEU A 51 -1.67 -2.25 4.69
N TYR A 52 -1.98 -3.45 5.17
CA TYR A 52 -1.28 -4.67 4.81
C TYR A 52 -2.04 -5.48 3.77
N HIS A 53 -1.33 -6.03 2.77
CA HIS A 53 -1.88 -6.96 1.79
C HIS A 53 -1.49 -8.41 2.13
N PRO A 54 -2.35 -9.19 2.79
CA PRO A 54 -1.96 -10.52 3.30
C PRO A 54 -1.56 -11.51 2.20
N LYS A 55 -2.20 -11.48 1.02
CA LYS A 55 -1.82 -12.39 -0.08
C LYS A 55 -0.50 -12.04 -0.77
N GLN A 56 -0.02 -10.80 -0.60
CA GLN A 56 1.22 -10.30 -1.23
C GLN A 56 2.33 -10.12 -0.20
N ASP A 57 2.06 -10.48 1.06
CA ASP A 57 2.98 -10.37 2.19
C ASP A 57 3.70 -9.01 2.27
N SER A 58 2.96 -7.92 2.04
CA SER A 58 3.54 -6.57 1.92
C SER A 58 2.64 -5.47 2.44
N PHE A 59 3.25 -4.42 2.96
CA PHE A 59 2.55 -3.17 3.30
C PHE A 59 2.35 -2.34 2.02
N LEU A 60 1.10 -1.99 1.75
CA LEU A 60 0.73 -1.11 0.64
C LEU A 60 0.92 0.36 1.01
N TYR A 61 0.74 0.68 2.30
CA TYR A 61 0.90 2.02 2.84
C TYR A 61 1.11 1.96 4.36
N SER A 62 1.89 2.89 4.89
CA SER A 62 2.14 3.06 6.31
C SER A 62 2.31 4.54 6.66
N HIS A 63 1.67 4.97 7.73
CA HIS A 63 1.85 6.28 8.35
C HIS A 63 2.11 6.06 9.82
N GLU A 64 3.35 6.31 10.26
CA GLU A 64 3.73 6.24 11.69
C GLU A 64 3.40 4.89 12.36
N ALA A 65 3.34 3.81 11.58
CA ALA A 65 2.87 2.50 12.02
C ALA A 65 3.74 1.83 13.09
N GLU A 66 5.03 2.20 13.18
CA GLU A 66 6.00 1.61 14.09
C GLU A 66 6.07 2.33 15.45
N LYS A 67 5.33 3.43 15.62
CA LYS A 67 5.28 4.15 16.90
C LYS A 67 4.46 3.38 17.95
N TYR A 68 4.75 3.65 19.22
CA TYR A 68 3.97 3.10 20.33
C TYR A 68 2.70 3.92 20.57
N TYR A 69 1.57 3.24 20.67
CA TYR A 69 0.26 3.82 20.96
C TYR A 69 -0.42 3.05 22.10
N THR A 70 -1.35 3.68 22.81
CA THR A 70 -2.20 3.01 23.80
C THR A 70 -3.26 2.17 23.06
N PRO A 71 -3.20 0.82 23.08
CA PRO A 71 -4.00 -0.01 22.19
C PRO A 71 -5.46 -0.20 22.64
N ALA A 72 -5.85 0.28 23.83
CA ALA A 72 -7.17 0.08 24.43
C ALA A 72 -7.66 -1.38 24.25
N SER A 73 -8.86 -1.61 23.72
CA SER A 73 -9.38 -2.95 23.48
C SER A 73 -8.65 -3.75 22.41
N ASN A 74 -7.80 -3.15 21.57
CA ASN A 74 -7.00 -3.90 20.59
C ASN A 74 -5.99 -4.83 21.28
N THR A 75 -5.68 -4.60 22.57
CA THR A 75 -4.94 -5.56 23.42
C THR A 75 -5.53 -6.96 23.36
N LYS A 76 -6.86 -7.09 23.17
CA LYS A 76 -7.53 -8.39 23.05
C LYS A 76 -6.97 -9.25 21.92
N LEU A 77 -6.49 -8.65 20.82
CA LEU A 77 -5.88 -9.39 19.70
C LEU A 77 -4.67 -10.19 20.17
N PHE A 78 -3.82 -9.63 21.03
CA PHE A 78 -2.65 -10.30 21.58
C PHE A 78 -3.01 -11.42 22.57
N THR A 79 -4.19 -11.35 23.20
CA THR A 79 -4.67 -12.41 24.11
C THR A 79 -5.37 -13.56 23.40
N LEU A 80 -5.80 -13.36 22.15
CA LEU A 80 -6.50 -14.37 21.34
C LEU A 80 -5.54 -15.31 20.60
N ILE A 81 -4.33 -14.84 20.30
CA ILE A 81 -3.30 -15.66 19.66
C ILE A 81 -2.66 -16.52 20.77
N PRO A 82 -2.77 -17.86 20.71
CA PRO A 82 -2.09 -18.73 21.66
C PRO A 82 -0.58 -18.50 21.61
N ALA A 83 0.06 -18.50 22.78
CA ALA A 83 1.51 -18.43 22.90
C ALA A 83 2.21 -19.67 22.31
#